data_AF-A0A7Y2FCP6-F1
#
_entry.id   AF-A0A7Y2FCP6-F1
#
_cell.length_a   1.000
_cell.length_b   1.000
_cell.length_c   1.000
_cell.angle_alpha   90.00
_cell.angle_beta   90.00
_cell.angle_gamma   90.00
#
_symmetry.space_group_name_H-M   'P 1'
#
loop_
_entity.id
_entity.type
_entity.pdbx_description
1 polymer ?
#
loop_
_entity_poly.entity_id
_entity_poly.type
_entity_poly.pdbx_seq_one_letter_code
_entity_poly.pdbx_strand_id
1 'polypeptide(L)' 'VEDPTGCGDAYRGGLIHGILNGLDLVTCCRIGSVMGAIKVEYQGPQNHSPTFEHIQERFNSAYGYNF' A
#
# COMPACT_ATOMS: atom_id res chain seq x y z
N VAL A 1 -4.08 1.62 14.92
CA VAL A 1 -5.28 1.94 14.11
C VAL A 1 -5.77 3.29 14.57
N GLU A 2 -5.58 4.32 13.76
CA GLU A 2 -6.01 5.69 14.07
C GLU A 2 -7.27 6.07 13.29
N ASP A 3 -7.24 5.98 11.95
CA ASP A 3 -8.35 6.42 11.10
C ASP A 3 -8.48 5.57 9.83
N PRO A 4 -9.60 4.82 9.63
CA PRO A 4 -9.83 4.00 8.44
C PRO A 4 -10.23 4.81 7.20
N THR A 5 -10.55 6.09 7.34
CA THR A 5 -10.98 6.94 6.23
C THR A 5 -9.87 7.06 5.20
N GLY A 6 -10.15 6.69 3.94
CA GLY A 6 -9.17 6.73 2.83
C GLY A 6 -8.38 5.43 2.60
N CYS A 7 -8.52 4.40 3.44
CA CYS A 7 -7.80 3.14 3.25
C CYS A 7 -8.15 2.45 1.91
N GLY A 8 -9.41 2.54 1.48
CA GLY A 8 -9.84 2.00 0.19
C GLY A 8 -9.25 2.74 -1.01
N ASP A 9 -8.98 4.03 -0.88
CA ASP A 9 -8.35 4.84 -1.93
C ASP A 9 -6.85 4.57 -1.97
N ALA A 10 -6.19 4.49 -0.81
CA ALA A 10 -4.80 4.05 -0.71
C ALA A 10 -4.61 2.65 -1.31
N TYR A 11 -5.52 1.72 -1.02
CA TYR A 11 -5.52 0.38 -1.64
C TYR A 11 -5.61 0.46 -3.17
N ARG A 12 -6.56 1.24 -3.70
CA ARG A 12 -6.73 1.42 -5.15
C ARG A 12 -5.49 2.05 -5.78
N GLY A 13 -4.87 3.01 -5.11
CA GLY A 13 -3.61 3.61 -5.54
C GLY A 13 -2.49 2.57 -5.69
N GLY A 14 -2.31 1.72 -4.68
CA GLY A 14 -1.33 0.62 -4.74
C GLY A 14 -1.66 -0.42 -5.83
N LEU A 15 -2.94 -0.78 -5.99
CA LEU A 15 -3.39 -1.69 -7.05
C LEU A 15 -3.09 -1.13 -8.45
N ILE A 16 -3.45 0.13 -8.70
CA ILE A 16 -3.22 0.81 -9.98
C ILE A 16 -1.72 0.91 -10.26
N HIS A 17 -0.91 1.24 -9.26
CA HIS A 17 0.54 1.26 -9.39
C HIS A 17 1.08 -0.09 -9.88
N GLY A 18 0.68 -1.20 -9.27
CA GLY A 18 1.13 -2.52 -9.72
C GLY A 18 0.69 -2.85 -11.16
N ILE A 19 -0.56 -2.52 -11.52
CA ILE A 19 -1.09 -2.74 -12.88
C ILE A 19 -0.28 -1.95 -13.91
N LEU A 20 0.01 -0.68 -13.63
CA LEU A 20 0.79 0.18 -14.54
C LEU A 20 2.24 -0.30 -14.71
N ASN A 21 2.78 -1.06 -13.75
CA ASN A 21 4.11 -1.66 -13.82
C ASN A 21 4.10 -3.11 -14.35
N GLY A 22 2.96 -3.61 -14.84
CA GLY A 22 2.87 -4.94 -15.45
C GLY A 22 3.04 -6.09 -14.46
N LEU A 23 2.81 -5.85 -13.17
CA LEU A 23 2.86 -6.88 -12.13
C LEU A 23 1.65 -7.82 -12.21
N ASP A 24 1.79 -9.03 -11.66
CA ASP A 24 0.68 -9.95 -11.54
C ASP A 24 -0.39 -9.42 -10.55
N LEU A 25 -1.64 -9.80 -10.75
CA LEU A 25 -2.76 -9.28 -9.97
C LEU A 25 -2.63 -9.54 -8.46
N VAL A 26 -2.01 -10.65 -8.05
CA VAL A 26 -1.81 -10.96 -6.63
C VAL A 26 -0.83 -9.98 -6.02
N THR A 27 0.28 -9.70 -6.70
CA THR A 27 1.25 -8.67 -6.30
C THR A 27 0.59 -7.27 -6.26
N CYS A 28 -0.22 -6.91 -7.26
CA CYS A 28 -0.96 -5.63 -7.25
C CYS A 28 -1.88 -5.49 -6.02
N CYS A 29 -2.64 -6.53 -5.68
CA CYS A 29 -3.50 -6.55 -4.49
C CYS A 29 -2.70 -6.47 -3.18
N ARG A 30 -1.52 -7.09 -3.13
CA ARG A 30 -0.61 -7.03 -1.97
C ARG A 30 -0.02 -5.63 -1.78
N ILE A 31 0.37 -4.94 -2.85
CA ILE A 31 0.80 -3.53 -2.78
C ILE A 31 -0.35 -2.66 -2.25
N GLY A 32 -1.56 -2.83 -2.79
CA GLY A 32 -2.75 -2.14 -2.29
C GLY A 32 -3.00 -2.40 -0.79
N SER A 33 -2.85 -3.64 -0.35
CA SER A 33 -3.02 -4.02 1.06
C SER A 33 -2.01 -3.30 1.97
N VAL A 34 -0.74 -3.20 1.56
CA VAL A 34 0.30 -2.43 2.27
C VAL A 34 -0.06 -0.96 2.33
N MET A 35 -0.51 -0.36 1.23
CA MET A 35 -0.90 1.05 1.21
C MET A 35 -2.07 1.34 2.15
N GLY A 36 -3.10 0.49 2.17
CA GLY A 36 -4.20 0.60 3.13
C GLY A 36 -3.76 0.44 4.58
N ALA A 37 -2.83 -0.48 4.85
CA ALA A 37 -2.27 -0.69 6.19
C ALA A 37 -1.39 0.48 6.66
N ILE A 38 -0.64 1.11 5.76
CA ILE A 38 0.08 2.35 6.08
C ILE A 38 -0.92 3.48 6.36
N LYS A 39 -1.94 3.65 5.51
CA LYS A 39 -2.93 4.72 5.66
C LYS A 39 -3.61 4.69 7.04
N VAL A 40 -4.04 3.51 7.51
CA VAL A 40 -4.81 3.41 8.77
C VAL A 40 -4.04 3.85 10.02
N GLU A 41 -2.71 3.99 9.92
CA GLU A 41 -1.84 4.46 11.02
C GLU A 41 -1.82 5.99 11.17
N TYR A 42 -2.46 6.74 10.26
CA TYR A 42 -2.46 8.21 10.28
C TYR A 42 -3.88 8.78 10.26
N GLN A 43 -4.15 9.75 11.13
CA GLN A 43 -5.36 10.56 11.08
C GLN A 43 -5.49 11.33 9.75
N GLY A 44 -6.63 11.21 9.07
CA GLY A 44 -6.93 11.87 7.79
C GLY A 44 -6.54 11.05 6.56
N PRO A 45 -7.25 11.16 5.42
CA PRO A 45 -7.14 10.22 4.30
C PRO A 45 -5.84 10.32 3.50
N GLN A 46 -5.13 11.45 3.53
CA GLN A 46 -3.94 11.70 2.70
C GLN A 46 -2.70 12.13 3.51
N ASN A 47 -2.77 12.11 4.83
CA ASN A 47 -1.70 12.64 5.69
C ASN A 47 -0.52 11.67 5.87
N HIS A 48 -0.66 10.41 5.45
CA HIS A 48 0.47 9.49 5.29
C HIS A 48 1.42 10.00 4.19
N SER A 49 2.73 9.85 4.39
CA SER A 49 3.77 10.21 3.40
C SER A 49 4.90 9.18 3.40
N PRO A 50 4.61 7.90 3.10
CA PRO A 50 5.64 6.88 3.08
C PRO A 50 6.61 7.10 1.92
N THR A 51 7.90 6.78 2.13
CA THR A 51 8.86 6.69 1.03
C THR A 51 8.66 5.37 0.27
N PHE A 52 9.22 5.28 -0.94
CA PHE A 52 9.16 4.04 -1.71
C PHE A 52 9.88 2.89 -1.01
N GLU A 53 11.02 3.16 -0.39
CA GLU A 53 11.79 2.20 0.40
C GLU A 53 10.96 1.66 1.56
N HIS A 54 10.26 2.53 2.29
CA HIS A 54 9.39 2.11 3.38
C HIS A 54 8.26 1.20 2.92
N ILE A 55 7.67 1.48 1.75
CA ILE A 55 6.63 0.63 1.15
C ILE A 55 7.21 -0.75 0.79
N GLN A 56 8.39 -0.79 0.17
CA GLN A 56 9.06 -2.05 -0.18
C GLN A 56 9.44 -2.87 1.05
N GLU A 57 9.96 -2.24 2.11
CA GLU A 57 10.27 -2.90 3.38
C GLU A 57 9.03 -3.51 4.02
N ARG A 58 7.92 -2.75 4.07
CA ARG A 58 6.63 -3.23 4.61
C ARG A 58 6.08 -4.38 3.77
N PHE A 59 6.20 -4.30 2.45
CA PHE A 59 5.77 -5.36 1.55
C PHE A 59 6.58 -6.64 1.74
N ASN A 60 7.92 -6.54 1.76
CA ASN A 60 8.79 -7.69 1.95
C ASN A 60 8.55 -8.34 3.32
N SER A 61 8.39 -7.52 4.37
CA SER A 61 8.07 -8.01 5.71
C SER A 61 6.74 -8.76 5.77
N ALA A 62 5.74 -8.32 5.00
CA ALA A 62 4.41 -8.92 4.98
C ALA A 62 4.31 -10.18 4.09
N TYR A 63 5.05 -10.23 2.98
CA TYR A 63 4.86 -11.24 1.94
C TYR A 63 6.11 -12.03 1.52
N GLY A 64 7.30 -11.65 2.00
CA GLY A 64 8.54 -12.43 1.85
C GLY A 64 9.26 -12.30 0.51
N TYR A 65 8.90 -11.32 -0.33
CA TYR A 65 9.57 -11.03 -1.61
C TYR A 65 9.47 -9.54 -1.95
N ASN A 66 10.18 -9.10 -3.00
CA ASN A 66 10.14 -7.72 -3.51
C ASN A 66 9.35 -7.65 -4.81
N PHE A 67 8.68 -6.52 -5.04
CA PHE A 67 7.97 -6.19 -6.27
C PHE A 67 8.65 -5.04 -7.01
#